data_AF-A0A4D6MBL9-F1
#
_entry.id   AF-A0A4D6MBL9-F1
#
_cell.length_a   1.000
_cell.length_b   1.000
_cell.length_c   1.000
_cell.angle_alpha   90.00
_cell.angle_beta   90.00
_cell.angle_gamma   90.00
#
_symmetry.space_group_name_H-M   'P 1'
#
loop_
_entity.id
_entity.type
_entity.pdbx_description
1 polymer ?
#
loop_
_entity_poly.entity_id
_entity_poly.type
_entity_poly.pdbx_seq_one_letter_code
_entity_poly.pdbx_strand_id
1 'polypeptide(L)'
;MPQEFPDGKFPAGGKSDIEGIFPPPYYEWFQFEKDFTVYFNLDECISYLCEYITANGPFHGFLGFSQGATLCALLLGYQAQASKTLLQFDL
;
A
#
# COMPACT_ATOMS: atom_id res chain seq x y z
N MET A 1 -18.10 10.87 4.66
CA MET A 1 -16.91 11.29 3.92
C MET A 1 -16.81 10.43 2.67
N PRO A 2 -16.42 10.99 1.51
CA PRO A 2 -16.25 10.19 0.30
C PRO A 2 -15.18 9.12 0.52
N GLN A 3 -15.38 7.96 -0.09
CA GLN A 3 -14.39 6.88 -0.12
C GLN A 3 -13.37 7.23 -1.20
N GLU A 4 -12.08 7.11 -0.87
CA GLU A 4 -11.00 7.36 -1.81
C GLU A 4 -10.35 6.04 -2.23
N PHE A 5 -10.03 5.95 -3.52
CA PHE A 5 -9.47 4.75 -4.16
C PHE A 5 -8.23 5.16 -4.96
N PRO A 6 -7.08 5.41 -4.31
CA PRO A 6 -5.86 5.75 -5.01
C PRO A 6 -5.37 4.57 -5.85
N ASP A 7 -4.89 4.85 -7.06
CA ASP A 7 -4.22 3.86 -7.89
C ASP A 7 -2.82 3.51 -7.34
N GLY A 8 -2.34 2.34 -7.72
CA GLY A 8 -0.95 1.93 -7.48
C GLY A 8 0.05 2.87 -8.18
N LYS A 9 1.23 3.02 -7.60
CA LYS A 9 2.24 3.97 -8.09
C LYS A 9 2.92 3.53 -9.39
N PHE A 10 3.02 2.21 -9.61
CA PHE A 10 3.81 1.65 -10.71
C PHE A 10 2.92 1.07 -11.80
N PRO A 11 3.26 1.24 -13.09
CA PRO A 11 2.61 0.49 -14.16
C PRO A 11 2.76 -1.02 -13.93
N ALA A 12 1.73 -1.79 -14.29
CA ALA A 12 1.79 -3.24 -14.21
C ALA A 12 2.94 -3.79 -15.07
N GLY A 13 3.77 -4.67 -14.49
CA GLY A 13 4.99 -5.20 -15.13
C GLY A 13 4.75 -6.23 -16.23
N GLY A 14 3.50 -6.60 -16.51
CA GLY A 14 3.15 -7.62 -17.48
C GLY A 14 1.66 -7.62 -17.85
N LYS A 15 1.23 -8.70 -18.50
CA LYS A 15 -0.18 -8.88 -18.87
C LYS A 15 -1.03 -8.94 -17.60
N SER A 16 -2.08 -8.11 -17.55
CA SER A 16 -3.02 -8.12 -16.43
C SER A 16 -4.12 -9.17 -16.65
N ASP A 17 -4.46 -9.93 -15.61
CA ASP A 17 -5.57 -10.89 -15.66
C ASP A 17 -6.94 -10.23 -15.86
N ILE A 18 -7.02 -8.91 -15.66
CA ILE A 18 -8.22 -8.10 -15.89
C ILE A 18 -8.28 -7.47 -17.28
N GLU A 19 -7.29 -7.73 -18.13
CA GLU A 19 -7.28 -7.24 -19.51
C GLU A 19 -8.50 -7.80 -20.28
N GLY A 20 -9.28 -6.90 -20.89
CA GLY A 20 -10.54 -7.22 -21.57
C GLY A 20 -11.78 -7.16 -20.66
N ILE A 21 -11.61 -7.04 -19.34
CA ILE A 21 -12.69 -6.75 -18.39
C ILE A 21 -12.71 -5.25 -18.06
N PHE A 22 -11.54 -4.65 -17.82
CA PHE A 22 -11.39 -3.22 -17.54
C PHE A 22 -10.40 -2.56 -18.52
N PRO A 23 -10.60 -1.27 -18.90
CA PRO A 23 -9.67 -0.57 -19.76
C PRO A 23 -8.36 -0.23 -19.02
N PRO A 24 -7.21 -0.17 -19.73
CA PRO A 24 -5.94 0.32 -19.17
C PRO A 24 -6.00 1.84 -18.89
N PRO A 25 -5.04 2.42 -18.13
CA PRO A 25 -3.81 1.80 -17.60
C PRO A 25 -4.03 0.89 -16.39
N TYR A 26 -3.13 -0.08 -16.21
CA TYR A 26 -3.11 -0.97 -15.05
C TYR A 26 -1.91 -0.65 -14.15
N TYR A 27 -2.13 -0.73 -12.84
CA TYR A 27 -1.15 -0.38 -11.83
C TYR A 27 -0.93 -1.50 -10.82
N GLU A 28 0.26 -1.52 -10.25
CA GLU A 28 0.69 -2.41 -9.18
C GLU A 28 1.11 -1.60 -7.95
N TRP A 29 0.85 -2.16 -6.77
CA TRP A 29 1.27 -1.61 -5.50
C TRP A 29 2.73 -1.93 -5.19
N PHE A 30 3.23 -3.07 -5.65
CA PHE A 30 4.63 -3.43 -5.61
C PHE A 30 4.84 -4.63 -6.53
N GLN A 31 6.07 -4.86 -6.94
CA GLN A 31 6.44 -5.98 -7.80
C GLN A 31 7.23 -7.00 -6.98
N PHE A 32 7.25 -8.25 -7.44
CA PHE A 32 7.97 -9.31 -6.77
C PHE A 32 8.52 -10.32 -7.77
N GLU A 33 9.61 -10.99 -7.41
CA GLU A 33 10.09 -12.15 -8.16
C GLU A 33 9.11 -13.31 -8.04
N LYS A 34 9.11 -14.23 -9.02
CA LYS A 34 8.11 -15.31 -9.13
C LYS A 34 8.00 -16.21 -7.89
N ASP A 35 9.05 -16.28 -7.08
CA ASP A 35 9.11 -17.07 -5.86
C ASP A 35 8.73 -16.28 -4.58
N PHE A 36 8.34 -15.01 -4.73
CA PHE A 36 7.93 -14.11 -3.64
C PHE A 36 9.02 -13.87 -2.58
N THR A 37 10.29 -14.07 -2.92
CA THR A 37 11.41 -13.86 -1.98
C THR A 37 11.95 -12.44 -2.00
N VAL A 38 11.83 -11.75 -3.14
CA VAL A 38 12.28 -10.37 -3.33
C VAL A 38 11.09 -9.51 -3.75
N TYR A 39 10.89 -8.40 -3.03
CA TYR A 39 9.87 -7.40 -3.31
C TYR A 39 10.56 -6.11 -3.77
N PHE A 40 10.13 -5.59 -4.91
CA PHE A 40 10.60 -4.35 -5.49
C PHE A 40 9.59 -3.24 -5.24
N ASN A 41 10.09 -2.04 -4.96
CA ASN A 41 9.31 -0.81 -4.83
C ASN A 41 8.29 -0.77 -3.66
N LEU A 42 8.32 -1.76 -2.77
CA LEU A 42 7.40 -1.85 -1.63
C LEU A 42 7.52 -0.61 -0.71
N ASP A 43 8.74 -0.24 -0.33
CA ASP A 43 9.02 0.90 0.55
C ASP A 43 8.55 2.23 -0.06
N GLU A 44 8.69 2.39 -1.39
CA GLU A 44 8.23 3.59 -2.10
C GLU A 44 6.71 3.69 -2.10
N CYS A 45 6.00 2.57 -2.22
CA CYS A 45 4.54 2.56 -2.16
C CYS A 45 3.99 2.75 -0.75
N ILE A 46 4.67 2.24 0.28
CA ILE A 46 4.37 2.57 1.68
C ILE A 46 4.51 4.08 1.90
N SER A 47 5.63 4.65 1.46
CA SER A 47 5.91 6.10 1.59
C SER A 47 4.85 6.94 0.86
N TYR A 48 4.51 6.57 -0.37
CA TYR A 48 3.45 7.20 -1.16
C TYR A 48 2.09 7.17 -0.45
N LEU A 49 1.69 6.02 0.11
CA LEU A 49 0.43 5.94 0.85
C LEU A 49 0.47 6.76 2.15
N CYS A 50 1.58 6.75 2.88
CA CYS A 50 1.76 7.58 4.07
C CYS A 50 1.59 9.07 3.76
N GLU A 51 2.21 9.56 2.68
CA GLU A 51 2.06 10.93 2.20
C GLU A 51 0.61 11.24 1.81
N TYR A 52 -0.01 10.35 1.03
CA TYR A 52 -1.41 10.50 0.60
C TYR A 52 -2.38 10.56 1.78
N ILE A 53 -2.25 9.64 2.74
CA ILE A 53 -3.09 9.56 3.94
C ILE A 53 -2.92 10.83 4.79
N THR A 54 -1.69 11.32 4.91
CA THR A 54 -1.39 12.55 5.68
C THR A 54 -1.97 13.79 5.00
N ALA A 55 -1.91 13.86 3.67
CA ALA A 55 -2.36 15.02 2.91
C ALA A 55 -3.90 15.09 2.75
N ASN A 56 -4.58 13.94 2.65
CA ASN A 56 -6.01 13.87 2.32
C ASN A 56 -6.90 13.38 3.48
N GLY A 57 -6.29 13.01 4.62
CA GLY A 57 -7.01 12.54 5.81
C GLY A 57 -7.74 13.64 6.59
N PRO A 58 -8.36 13.28 7.74
CA PRO A 58 -8.22 12.00 8.44
C PRO A 58 -9.07 10.88 7.83
N PHE A 59 -8.52 9.67 7.80
CA PHE A 59 -9.26 8.45 7.45
C PHE A 59 -9.55 7.63 8.71
N HIS A 60 -10.73 7.02 8.80
CA HIS A 60 -11.08 6.14 9.93
C HIS A 60 -10.48 4.73 9.79
N GLY A 61 -10.04 4.35 8.60
CA GLY A 61 -9.47 3.05 8.33
C GLY A 61 -9.24 2.84 6.83
N PHE A 62 -8.67 1.69 6.50
CA PHE A 62 -8.35 1.28 5.14
C PHE A 62 -9.03 -0.03 4.81
N LEU A 63 -9.29 -0.25 3.52
CA LEU A 63 -9.74 -1.54 2.98
C LEU A 63 -8.78 -1.94 1.87
N GLY A 64 -8.23 -3.16 1.95
CA GLY A 64 -7.28 -3.66 0.98
C GLY A 64 -7.58 -5.11 0.58
N PHE A 65 -7.23 -5.46 -0.66
CA PHE A 65 -7.32 -6.82 -1.19
C PHE A 65 -5.98 -7.19 -1.85
N SER A 66 -5.56 -8.47 -1.72
CA SER A 66 -4.29 -8.97 -2.28
C SER A 66 -3.11 -8.06 -1.89
N GLN A 67 -2.38 -7.46 -2.84
CA GLN A 67 -1.30 -6.51 -2.55
C GLN A 67 -1.76 -5.32 -1.69
N GLY A 68 -2.98 -4.81 -1.90
CA GLY A 68 -3.54 -3.74 -1.09
C GLY A 68 -3.79 -4.17 0.36
N ALA A 69 -4.12 -5.44 0.60
CA ALA A 69 -4.24 -5.98 1.95
C ALA A 69 -2.88 -6.05 2.64
N THR A 70 -1.83 -6.43 1.92
CA THR A 70 -0.44 -6.41 2.41
C THR A 70 -0.05 -5.00 2.86
N LEU A 71 -0.32 -3.99 2.04
CA LEU A 71 -0.02 -2.59 2.39
C LEU A 71 -0.81 -2.11 3.62
N CYS A 72 -2.10 -2.44 3.72
CA CYS A 72 -2.91 -2.11 4.90
C CYS A 72 -2.30 -2.73 6.18
N ALA A 73 -1.89 -4.00 6.11
CA ALA A 73 -1.29 -4.69 7.24
C ALA A 73 0.08 -4.09 7.64
N LEU A 74 0.92 -3.74 6.65
CA LEU A 74 2.21 -3.09 6.89
C LEU A 74 2.03 -1.71 7.54
N LEU A 75 1.15 -0.87 7.02
CA LEU A 75 0.87 0.46 7.58
C LEU A 75 0.38 0.39 9.03
N LEU A 76 -0.54 -0.54 9.33
CA LEU A 76 -0.98 -0.79 10.71
C LEU A 76 0.15 -1.32 11.59
N GLY A 77 0.98 -2.21 11.07
CA GLY A 77 2.17 -2.72 11.76
C GLY A 77 3.17 -1.61 12.12
N TYR A 78 3.49 -0.73 11.18
CA TYR A 78 4.37 0.42 11.41
C TYR A 78 3.77 1.41 12.41
N GLN A 79 2.47 1.71 12.30
CA GLN A 79 1.78 2.58 13.26
C GLN A 79 1.87 2.00 14.68
N ALA A 80 1.60 0.70 14.84
CA ALA A 80 1.67 0.01 16.13
C ALA A 80 3.11 -0.02 16.67
N GLN A 81 4.11 -0.19 15.82
CA GLN A 81 5.52 -0.14 16.22
C GLN A 81 5.94 1.26 16.66
N ALA A 82 5.60 2.30 15.90
CA ALA A 82 5.88 3.69 16.26
C ALA A 82 5.22 4.07 17.59
N SER A 83 3.98 3.61 17.81
CA SER A 83 3.29 3.75 19.09
C SER A 83 4.04 3.06 20.24
N LYS A 84 4.68 1.90 20.00
CA LYS A 84 5.51 1.22 21.01
C LYS A 84 6.84 1.92 21.24
N THR A 85 7.46 2.51 20.22
CA THR A 85 8.72 3.27 20.36
C THR A 85 8.51 4.53 21.20
N LEU A 86 7.38 5.24 21.02
CA LEU A 86 7.01 6.35 21.90
C LEU A 86 6.78 5.90 23.35
N LEU A 87 6.30 4.68 23.57
CA LEU A 87 6.15 4.08 24.91
C LEU A 87 7.46 3.51 25.49
N GLN A 88 8.53 3.39 24.69
CA GLN A 88 9.81 2.80 25.13
C GLN A 88 10.81 3.82 25.70
N PHE A 89 10.59 5.12 25.53
CA PHE A 89 11.45 6.19 26.06
C PHE A 89 10.99 6.76 27.41
N ASP A 90 9.97 6.16 28.04
CA ASP A 90 9.42 6.60 29.33
C ASP A 90 9.68 5.60 30.48
N LEU A 91 10.87 4.97 30.54
CA LEU A 91 11.32 4.15 31.67
C LEU A 91 12.72 4.53 32.15
#